data_AF-A0A0G0XM03-F1
#
_entry.id   AF-A0A0G0XM03-F1
#
_cell.length_a   1.000
_cell.length_b   1.000
_cell.length_c   1.000
_cell.angle_alpha   90.00
_cell.angle_beta   90.00
_cell.angle_gamma   90.00
#
_symmetry.space_group_name_H-M   'P 1'
#
loop_
_entity.id
_entity.type
_entity.pdbx_description
1 polymer ?
#
loop_
_entity_poly.entity_id
_entity_poly.type
_entity_poly.pdbx_seq_one_letter_code
_entity_poly.pdbx_strand_id
1 'polypeptide(L)'
;MNLDKKEIRLLIAVILAMLVYFLIAAPVMMDDGFHYEGFAEALAGGKLDFKSFYGFQGLSFFAVPIYWLTGSHNSIIIASMIFSLLSIPLAYAVGRDYFQSRRAGMYFLILFLLAPYPYTTMMRGFQEAALLFFILLIIYGSISEKKWTPLAWSIGGIVKPFALVLAPLFLKESIKTFTSKSKIWVFAALAFGGLYLGANYYQTGHFVNNAAINSYQGNFDPSNTPALAESFVPSIKGFLRVGANLLLHFRKIMISPLVIILGAFALLLDKSLKVRKEIIWAVVLNFVLVGSLTFSFSKYLLPMTTLFALVSIGYLLKHRWLMILVFVDSFFVFLPIWNYFGHNYWINLWLYLIPFWAALILFIIYEYGYLFQNNHRYPDA
;
A
#
# COMPACT_ATOMS: atom_id res chain seq x y z
N MET A 1 -0.53 23.38 -3.55
CA MET A 1 -1.45 22.85 -2.54
C MET A 1 -1.56 23.89 -1.44
N ASN A 2 -2.68 24.62 -1.35
CA ASN A 2 -2.86 25.64 -0.29
C ASN A 2 -3.41 24.95 0.96
N LEU A 3 -2.52 24.36 1.77
CA LEU A 3 -2.87 23.85 3.09
C LEU A 3 -2.99 24.99 4.08
N ASP A 4 -3.92 24.87 5.03
CA ASP A 4 -3.92 25.72 6.22
C ASP A 4 -2.68 25.42 7.07
N LYS A 5 -2.09 26.44 7.71
CA LYS A 5 -0.99 26.29 8.67
C LYS A 5 -1.32 25.27 9.75
N LYS A 6 -2.59 25.20 10.19
CA LYS A 6 -3.04 24.19 11.17
C LYS A 6 -2.96 22.76 10.63
N GLU A 7 -3.38 22.54 9.37
CA GLU A 7 -3.33 21.24 8.71
C GLU A 7 -1.87 20.79 8.51
N ILE A 8 -0.99 21.70 8.10
CA ILE A 8 0.45 21.42 7.97
C ILE A 8 1.03 20.95 9.31
N ARG A 9 0.72 21.65 10.40
CA ARG A 9 1.20 21.28 11.74
C ARG A 9 0.69 19.90 12.17
N LEU A 10 -0.57 19.58 11.89
CA LEU A 10 -1.13 18.26 12.19
C LEU A 10 -0.43 17.16 11.38
N LEU A 11 -0.23 17.35 10.07
CA LEU A 11 0.49 16.39 9.24
C LEU A 11 1.93 16.20 9.71
N ILE A 12 2.64 17.28 10.07
CA ILE A 12 3.98 17.20 10.65
C ILE A 12 3.96 16.41 11.97
N ALA A 13 2.99 16.66 12.86
CA ALA A 13 2.88 15.93 14.11
C ALA A 13 2.67 14.42 13.89
N VAL A 14 1.86 14.04 12.90
CA VAL A 14 1.65 12.64 12.53
C VAL A 14 2.92 12.02 11.93
N ILE A 15 3.62 12.74 11.06
CA ILE A 15 4.91 12.32 10.51
C ILE A 15 5.91 12.09 11.64
N LEU A 16 6.00 13.00 12.62
CA LEU A 16 6.88 12.86 13.77
C LEU A 16 6.48 11.67 14.65
N ALA A 17 5.19 11.44 14.89
CA ALA A 17 4.73 10.28 15.65
C ALA A 17 5.09 8.96 14.95
N MET A 18 4.91 8.88 13.63
CA MET A 18 5.30 7.71 12.84
C MET A 18 6.83 7.55 12.74
N LEU A 19 7.57 8.65 12.68
CA LEU A 19 9.03 8.62 12.72
C LEU A 19 9.52 8.05 14.06
N VAL A 20 8.97 8.53 15.18
CA VAL A 20 9.26 7.98 16.52
C VAL A 20 8.90 6.51 16.58
N TYR A 21 7.72 6.12 16.08
CA TYR A 21 7.28 4.72 16.01
C TYR A 21 8.29 3.82 15.26
N PHE A 22 8.90 4.30 14.18
CA PHE A 22 9.93 3.56 13.45
C PHE A 22 11.30 3.57 14.15
N LEU A 23 11.68 4.68 14.80
CA LEU A 23 12.95 4.79 15.51
C LEU A 23 13.01 3.92 16.78
N ILE A 24 11.88 3.69 17.44
CA ILE A 24 11.80 2.81 18.62
C ILE A 24 11.61 1.33 18.24
N ALA A 25 11.44 1.02 16.96
CA ALA A 25 11.35 -0.35 16.48
C ALA A 25 12.75 -0.96 16.35
N ALA A 26 12.87 -2.26 16.60
CA ALA A 26 14.06 -3.06 16.32
C ALA A 26 13.81 -3.87 15.03
N PRO A 27 14.18 -3.35 13.84
CA PRO A 27 13.98 -4.09 12.60
C PRO A 27 14.82 -5.37 12.56
N VAL A 28 14.27 -6.44 11.98
CA VAL A 28 14.96 -7.71 11.80
C VAL A 28 14.70 -8.21 10.39
N MET A 29 15.72 -8.15 9.53
CA MET A 29 15.64 -8.65 8.15
C MET A 29 15.29 -10.15 8.15
N MET A 30 14.26 -10.54 7.40
CA MET A 30 13.76 -11.92 7.35
C MET A 30 13.13 -12.25 6.00
N ASP A 31 13.01 -13.55 5.70
CA ASP A 31 12.30 -14.07 4.53
C ASP A 31 12.72 -13.36 3.21
N ASP A 32 11.74 -12.83 2.47
CA ASP A 32 11.92 -12.07 1.23
C ASP A 32 12.86 -10.86 1.37
N GLY A 33 12.98 -10.29 2.59
CA GLY A 33 13.80 -9.12 2.87
C GLY A 33 15.27 -9.31 2.53
N PHE A 34 15.83 -10.51 2.78
CA PHE A 34 17.22 -10.82 2.44
C PHE A 34 17.48 -10.77 0.93
N HIS A 35 16.51 -11.19 0.11
CA HIS A 35 16.66 -11.12 -1.34
C HIS A 35 16.62 -9.67 -1.83
N TYR A 36 15.73 -8.85 -1.27
CA TYR A 36 15.62 -7.46 -1.65
C TYR A 36 16.86 -6.65 -1.22
N GLU A 37 17.36 -6.87 -0.01
CA GLU A 37 18.56 -6.20 0.50
C GLU A 37 19.81 -6.65 -0.28
N GLY A 38 20.01 -7.95 -0.44
CA GLY A 38 21.16 -8.47 -1.20
C GLY A 38 21.18 -8.01 -2.65
N PHE A 39 20.01 -7.87 -3.30
CA PHE A 39 19.94 -7.25 -4.62
C PHE A 39 20.32 -5.77 -4.59
N ALA A 40 19.90 -5.02 -3.56
CA ALA A 40 20.26 -3.61 -3.40
C ALA A 40 21.78 -3.44 -3.20
N GLU A 41 22.40 -4.28 -2.39
CA GLU A 41 23.84 -4.31 -2.15
C GLU A 41 24.62 -4.64 -3.43
N ALA A 42 24.20 -5.68 -4.16
CA ALA A 42 24.81 -6.05 -5.43
C ALA A 42 24.69 -4.92 -6.47
N LEU A 43 23.51 -4.30 -6.55
CA LEU A 43 23.27 -3.17 -7.44
C LEU A 43 24.09 -1.93 -7.06
N ALA A 44 24.24 -1.67 -5.76
CA ALA A 44 25.11 -0.61 -5.24
C ALA A 44 26.60 -0.84 -5.59
N GLY A 45 27.02 -2.09 -5.72
CA GLY A 45 28.33 -2.50 -6.26
C GLY A 45 28.43 -2.51 -7.78
N GLY A 46 27.39 -2.05 -8.51
CA GLY A 46 27.38 -1.97 -9.97
C GLY A 46 26.92 -3.24 -10.69
N LYS A 47 26.36 -4.23 -9.96
CA LYS A 47 25.92 -5.50 -10.54
C LYS A 47 24.39 -5.64 -10.49
N LEU A 48 23.77 -5.68 -11.65
CA LEU A 48 22.36 -6.06 -11.79
C LEU A 48 22.26 -7.59 -11.74
N ASP A 49 21.80 -8.17 -10.63
CA ASP A 49 21.85 -9.64 -10.39
C ASP A 49 20.47 -10.26 -10.10
N PHE A 50 19.61 -10.30 -11.12
CA PHE A 50 18.31 -10.97 -11.02
C PHE A 50 18.40 -12.49 -10.91
N LYS A 51 19.56 -13.07 -11.21
CA LYS A 51 19.79 -14.52 -11.16
C LYS A 51 19.99 -15.01 -9.73
N SER A 52 20.70 -14.24 -8.91
CA SER A 52 21.01 -14.62 -7.52
C SER A 52 19.90 -14.22 -6.54
N PHE A 53 19.12 -13.18 -6.87
CA PHE A 53 18.07 -12.67 -5.98
C PHE A 53 16.69 -12.73 -6.63
N TYR A 54 15.81 -13.52 -6.02
CA TYR A 54 14.46 -13.77 -6.52
C TYR A 54 13.48 -12.71 -6.02
N GLY A 55 12.45 -12.41 -6.82
CA GLY A 55 11.36 -11.49 -6.50
C GLY A 55 11.34 -10.21 -7.35
N PHE A 56 10.28 -9.42 -7.19
CA PHE A 56 10.22 -8.07 -7.76
C PHE A 56 11.11 -7.11 -6.97
N GLN A 57 12.29 -6.83 -7.51
CA GLN A 57 13.36 -6.00 -6.94
C GLN A 57 13.15 -4.48 -7.05
N GLY A 58 11.97 -3.98 -7.43
CA GLY A 58 11.79 -2.55 -7.69
C GLY A 58 12.12 -1.64 -6.50
N LEU A 59 11.84 -2.09 -5.27
CA LEU A 59 12.21 -1.33 -4.06
C LEU A 59 13.73 -1.23 -3.90
N SER A 60 14.48 -2.26 -4.29
CA SER A 60 15.94 -2.31 -4.16
C SER A 60 16.64 -1.19 -4.91
N PHE A 61 16.10 -0.74 -6.05
CA PHE A 61 16.61 0.43 -6.76
C PHE A 61 16.53 1.71 -5.92
N PHE A 62 15.51 1.86 -5.09
CA PHE A 62 15.35 3.01 -4.18
C PHE A 62 16.19 2.88 -2.91
N ALA A 63 16.59 1.66 -2.54
CA ALA A 63 17.46 1.43 -1.39
C ALA A 63 18.94 1.70 -1.70
N VAL A 64 19.37 1.61 -2.97
CA VAL A 64 20.78 1.86 -3.37
C VAL A 64 21.31 3.21 -2.88
N PRO A 65 20.64 4.36 -3.06
CA PRO A 65 21.13 5.63 -2.53
C PRO A 65 21.27 5.63 -1.01
N ILE A 66 20.40 4.91 -0.31
CA ILE A 66 20.45 4.80 1.15
C ILE A 66 21.64 3.95 1.58
N TYR A 67 21.86 2.82 0.89
CA TYR A 67 23.02 1.98 1.12
C TYR A 67 24.33 2.74 0.87
N TRP A 68 24.45 3.50 -0.22
CA TRP A 68 25.63 4.34 -0.47
C TRP A 68 25.89 5.39 0.62
N LEU A 69 24.82 5.97 1.20
CA LEU A 69 24.94 6.99 2.23
C LEU A 69 25.23 6.42 3.63
N THR A 70 24.83 5.18 3.91
CA THR A 70 24.81 4.63 5.28
C THR A 70 25.64 3.36 5.47
N GLY A 71 25.92 2.60 4.40
CA GLY A 71 26.49 1.26 4.45
C GLY A 71 25.62 0.24 5.21
N SER A 72 24.34 0.55 5.45
CA SER A 72 23.46 -0.23 6.31
C SER A 72 22.87 -1.44 5.58
N HIS A 73 23.01 -2.64 6.17
CA HIS A 73 22.34 -3.88 5.75
C HIS A 73 20.81 -3.90 6.03
N ASN A 74 20.23 -2.73 6.28
CA ASN A 74 18.79 -2.52 6.45
C ASN A 74 18.28 -1.43 5.49
N SER A 75 18.97 -1.19 4.37
CA SER A 75 18.66 -0.10 3.44
C SER A 75 17.25 -0.20 2.84
N ILE A 76 16.75 -1.42 2.60
CA ILE A 76 15.37 -1.70 2.16
C ILE A 76 14.33 -1.27 3.21
N ILE A 77 14.62 -1.53 4.48
CA ILE A 77 13.74 -1.18 5.58
C ILE A 77 13.68 0.35 5.72
N ILE A 78 14.85 1.00 5.66
CA ILE A 78 14.95 2.47 5.72
C ILE A 78 14.23 3.10 4.52
N ALA A 79 14.40 2.56 3.30
CA ALA A 79 13.66 3.01 2.12
C ALA A 79 12.13 2.92 2.33
N SER A 80 11.68 1.79 2.87
CA SER A 80 10.26 1.56 3.18
C SER A 80 9.73 2.52 4.24
N MET A 81 10.50 2.81 5.28
CA MET A 81 10.15 3.82 6.29
C MET A 81 9.97 5.20 5.64
N ILE A 82 10.89 5.61 4.77
CA ILE A 82 10.78 6.89 4.04
C ILE A 82 9.51 6.93 3.20
N PHE A 83 9.22 5.89 2.42
CA PHE A 83 7.99 5.82 1.63
C PHE A 83 6.72 5.81 2.50
N SER A 84 6.76 5.17 3.66
CA SER A 84 5.65 5.20 4.63
C SER A 84 5.42 6.60 5.18
N LEU A 85 6.48 7.34 5.52
CA LEU A 85 6.37 8.73 5.99
C LEU A 85 5.84 9.65 4.89
N LEU A 86 6.30 9.48 3.64
CA LEU A 86 5.81 10.22 2.48
C LEU A 86 4.35 9.88 2.12
N SER A 87 3.86 8.70 2.52
CA SER A 87 2.47 8.30 2.33
C SER A 87 1.49 9.09 3.20
N ILE A 88 1.92 9.66 4.33
CA ILE A 88 1.07 10.44 5.24
C ILE A 88 0.46 11.68 4.56
N PRO A 89 1.25 12.64 4.02
CA PRO A 89 0.68 13.79 3.33
C PRO A 89 -0.08 13.39 2.05
N LEU A 90 0.32 12.27 1.43
CA LEU A 90 -0.31 11.77 0.22
C LEU A 90 -1.70 11.17 0.51
N ALA A 91 -1.86 10.40 1.59
CA ALA A 91 -3.15 9.90 2.05
C ALA A 91 -4.11 11.07 2.33
N TYR A 92 -3.67 12.09 3.06
CA TYR A 92 -4.49 13.28 3.25
C TYR A 92 -4.91 13.93 1.91
N ALA A 93 -3.95 14.11 0.99
CA ALA A 93 -4.22 14.72 -0.31
C ALA A 93 -5.20 13.91 -1.17
N VAL A 94 -5.09 12.57 -1.18
CA VAL A 94 -6.01 11.67 -1.90
C VAL A 94 -7.43 11.84 -1.38
N GLY A 95 -7.64 11.73 -0.07
CA GLY A 95 -8.98 11.85 0.52
C GLY A 95 -9.58 13.24 0.27
N ARG A 96 -8.75 14.28 0.43
CA ARG A 96 -9.18 15.67 0.22
C ARG A 96 -9.58 15.92 -1.22
N ASP A 97 -8.74 15.54 -2.18
CA ASP A 97 -8.95 15.90 -3.59
C ASP A 97 -10.00 14.99 -4.26
N TYR A 98 -10.22 13.78 -3.74
CA TYR A 98 -11.31 12.92 -4.20
C TYR A 98 -12.69 13.52 -3.85
N PHE A 99 -12.88 13.90 -2.58
CA PHE A 99 -14.17 14.43 -2.08
C PHE A 99 -14.24 15.96 -2.07
N GLN A 100 -13.19 16.66 -2.49
CA GLN A 100 -13.06 18.12 -2.40
C GLN A 100 -13.28 18.64 -0.96
N SER A 101 -12.88 17.87 0.05
CA SER A 101 -13.18 18.13 1.45
C SER A 101 -11.97 17.88 2.34
N ARG A 102 -11.56 18.91 3.10
CA ARG A 102 -10.47 18.80 4.09
C ARG A 102 -10.73 17.69 5.12
N ARG A 103 -12.00 17.54 5.49
CA ARG A 103 -12.47 16.54 6.44
C ARG A 103 -12.34 15.13 5.88
N ALA A 104 -12.69 14.93 4.61
CA ALA A 104 -12.45 13.66 3.91
C ALA A 104 -10.96 13.31 3.89
N GLY A 105 -10.08 14.31 3.68
CA GLY A 105 -8.64 14.12 3.77
C GLY A 105 -8.19 13.58 5.13
N MET A 106 -8.70 14.14 6.23
CA MET A 106 -8.38 13.66 7.58
C MET A 106 -8.93 12.26 7.84
N TYR A 107 -10.15 11.97 7.39
CA TYR A 107 -10.73 10.63 7.50
C TYR A 107 -9.90 9.60 6.74
N PHE A 108 -9.44 9.91 5.52
CA PHE A 108 -8.58 8.97 4.80
C PHE A 108 -7.23 8.77 5.48
N LEU A 109 -6.64 9.84 6.03
CA LEU A 109 -5.42 9.73 6.82
C LEU A 109 -5.60 8.86 8.07
N ILE A 110 -6.73 9.00 8.77
CA ILE A 110 -7.11 8.14 9.90
C ILE A 110 -7.16 6.68 9.45
N LEU A 111 -7.89 6.37 8.38
CA LEU A 111 -7.99 5.00 7.85
C LEU A 111 -6.63 4.43 7.41
N PHE A 112 -5.76 5.27 6.84
CA PHE A 112 -4.38 4.91 6.48
C PHE A 112 -3.58 4.51 7.73
N LEU A 113 -3.63 5.30 8.81
CA LEU A 113 -2.95 4.98 10.07
C LEU A 113 -3.51 3.71 10.73
N LEU A 114 -4.79 3.42 10.51
CA LEU A 114 -5.46 2.21 10.99
C LEU A 114 -5.19 0.96 10.13
N ALA A 115 -4.22 1.02 9.20
CA ALA A 115 -3.75 -0.10 8.40
C ALA A 115 -2.37 -0.61 8.90
N PRO A 116 -2.31 -1.41 9.99
CA PRO A 116 -1.05 -1.76 10.65
C PRO A 116 -0.10 -2.65 9.84
N TYR A 117 -0.65 -3.42 8.89
CA TYR A 117 0.09 -4.48 8.24
C TYR A 117 1.32 -3.98 7.48
N PRO A 118 1.23 -2.97 6.58
CA PRO A 118 2.39 -2.46 5.85
C PRO A 118 3.49 -1.90 6.77
N TYR A 119 3.13 -1.26 7.89
CA TYR A 119 4.10 -0.71 8.85
C TYR A 119 4.83 -1.80 9.64
N THR A 120 4.13 -2.91 9.89
CA THR A 120 4.68 -4.02 10.67
C THR A 120 5.59 -4.88 9.80
N THR A 121 5.14 -5.26 8.59
CA THR A 121 5.90 -6.18 7.74
C THR A 121 7.13 -5.56 7.11
N MET A 122 7.17 -4.23 6.94
CA MET A 122 8.37 -3.58 6.45
C MET A 122 9.57 -3.71 7.41
N MET A 123 9.34 -3.95 8.71
CA MET A 123 10.42 -4.23 9.68
C MET A 123 11.16 -5.54 9.39
N ARG A 124 10.63 -6.36 8.47
CA ARG A 124 11.22 -7.60 7.97
C ARG A 124 11.90 -7.44 6.61
N GLY A 125 11.86 -6.24 6.05
CA GLY A 125 12.29 -5.97 4.67
C GLY A 125 11.20 -6.21 3.62
N PHE A 126 9.93 -6.41 4.00
CA PHE A 126 8.88 -6.53 3.00
C PHE A 126 8.51 -5.18 2.37
N GLN A 127 8.04 -5.24 1.12
CA GLN A 127 7.82 -4.06 0.28
C GLN A 127 6.42 -3.46 0.38
N GLU A 128 5.54 -3.92 1.29
CA GLU A 128 4.13 -3.46 1.31
C GLU A 128 3.98 -1.96 1.61
N ALA A 129 4.83 -1.38 2.46
CA ALA A 129 4.80 0.06 2.74
C ALA A 129 5.17 0.89 1.50
N ALA A 130 6.18 0.47 0.74
CA ALA A 130 6.54 1.11 -0.52
C ALA A 130 5.46 0.92 -1.58
N LEU A 131 4.86 -0.28 -1.67
CA LEU A 131 3.71 -0.52 -2.54
C LEU A 131 2.54 0.41 -2.21
N LEU A 132 2.22 0.59 -0.92
CA LEU A 132 1.16 1.48 -0.48
C LEU A 132 1.40 2.92 -0.92
N PHE A 133 2.64 3.41 -0.82
CA PHE A 133 3.02 4.72 -1.33
C PHE A 133 2.70 4.85 -2.83
N PHE A 134 3.11 3.88 -3.65
CA PHE A 134 2.83 3.93 -5.09
C PHE A 134 1.35 3.80 -5.41
N ILE A 135 0.59 2.97 -4.68
CA ILE A 135 -0.87 2.89 -4.80
C ILE A 135 -1.50 4.27 -4.57
N LEU A 136 -1.14 4.94 -3.46
CA LEU A 136 -1.64 6.28 -3.14
C LEU A 136 -1.20 7.31 -4.19
N LEU A 137 0.01 7.20 -4.72
CA LEU A 137 0.56 8.11 -5.72
C LEU A 137 -0.17 7.98 -7.06
N ILE A 138 -0.48 6.73 -7.48
CA ILE A 138 -1.26 6.44 -8.68
C ILE A 138 -2.69 6.95 -8.52
N ILE A 139 -3.33 6.71 -7.36
CA ILE A 139 -4.68 7.21 -7.08
C ILE A 139 -4.69 8.75 -7.11
N TYR A 140 -3.75 9.40 -6.43
CA TYR A 140 -3.62 10.86 -6.42
C TYR A 140 -3.41 11.43 -7.84
N GLY A 141 -2.48 10.84 -8.59
CA GLY A 141 -2.20 11.20 -9.97
C GLY A 141 -3.43 11.05 -10.86
N SER A 142 -4.22 9.99 -10.67
CA SER A 142 -5.46 9.74 -11.41
C SER A 142 -6.54 10.79 -11.09
N ILE A 143 -6.77 11.07 -9.80
CA ILE A 143 -7.78 12.06 -9.35
C ILE A 143 -7.44 13.47 -9.83
N SER A 144 -6.15 13.80 -9.80
CA SER A 144 -5.61 15.11 -10.16
C SER A 144 -5.20 15.23 -11.63
N GLU A 145 -5.52 14.21 -12.44
CA GLU A 145 -5.27 14.12 -13.88
C GLU A 145 -3.81 14.44 -14.25
N LYS A 146 -2.87 13.92 -13.47
CA LYS A 146 -1.44 14.16 -13.68
C LYS A 146 -0.91 13.30 -14.82
N LYS A 147 -0.21 13.95 -15.75
CA LYS A 147 0.40 13.29 -16.91
C LYS A 147 1.48 12.28 -16.56
N TRP A 148 2.12 12.39 -15.40
CA TRP A 148 3.15 11.45 -14.93
C TRP A 148 2.58 10.16 -14.31
N THR A 149 1.25 10.06 -14.13
CA THR A 149 0.60 8.88 -13.51
C THR A 149 1.00 7.54 -14.15
N PRO A 150 1.11 7.41 -15.49
CA PRO A 150 1.58 6.17 -16.11
C PRO A 150 2.98 5.75 -15.64
N LEU A 151 3.89 6.70 -15.42
CA LEU A 151 5.23 6.39 -14.93
C LEU A 151 5.19 5.90 -13.48
N ALA A 152 4.43 6.57 -12.61
CA ALA A 152 4.23 6.11 -11.24
C ALA A 152 3.59 4.70 -11.19
N TRP A 153 2.68 4.41 -12.12
CA TRP A 153 2.09 3.08 -12.29
C TRP A 153 3.12 2.02 -12.68
N SER A 154 3.99 2.30 -13.65
CA SER A 154 5.04 1.35 -14.03
C SER A 154 6.07 1.16 -12.91
N ILE A 155 6.46 2.23 -12.22
CA ILE A 155 7.41 2.15 -11.10
C ILE A 155 6.79 1.36 -9.95
N GLY A 156 5.53 1.64 -9.60
CA GLY A 156 4.79 0.85 -8.62
C GLY A 156 4.70 -0.62 -9.02
N GLY A 157 4.51 -0.91 -10.31
CA GLY A 157 4.48 -2.26 -10.86
C GLY A 157 5.78 -3.04 -10.72
N ILE A 158 6.94 -2.39 -10.88
CA ILE A 158 8.24 -3.05 -10.66
C ILE A 158 8.56 -3.22 -9.17
N VAL A 159 8.03 -2.35 -8.29
CA VAL A 159 8.08 -2.56 -6.84
C VAL A 159 7.23 -3.77 -6.49
N LYS A 160 5.98 -3.81 -6.94
CA LYS A 160 5.14 -5.00 -6.84
C LYS A 160 4.04 -4.98 -7.92
N PRO A 161 3.83 -6.09 -8.65
CA PRO A 161 2.96 -6.10 -9.84
C PRO A 161 1.48 -5.82 -9.51
N PHE A 162 1.07 -5.95 -8.25
CA PHE A 162 -0.31 -5.66 -7.84
C PHE A 162 -0.69 -4.18 -8.01
N ALA A 163 0.26 -3.25 -8.04
CA ALA A 163 -0.04 -1.85 -8.40
C ALA A 163 -0.62 -1.71 -9.82
N LEU A 164 -0.32 -2.67 -10.71
CA LEU A 164 -0.71 -2.59 -12.12
C LEU A 164 -2.23 -2.63 -12.31
N VAL A 165 -2.97 -3.23 -11.37
CA VAL A 165 -4.44 -3.33 -11.39
C VAL A 165 -5.14 -1.97 -11.29
N LEU A 166 -4.40 -0.91 -10.93
CA LEU A 166 -4.91 0.47 -10.87
C LEU A 166 -4.94 1.17 -12.23
N ALA A 167 -4.47 0.51 -13.31
CA ALA A 167 -4.52 1.06 -14.67
C ALA A 167 -5.88 1.67 -15.05
N PRO A 168 -7.05 1.05 -14.75
CA PRO A 168 -8.35 1.62 -15.10
C PRO A 168 -8.59 3.05 -14.60
N LEU A 169 -7.96 3.46 -13.49
CA LEU A 169 -8.18 4.78 -12.87
C LEU A 169 -7.70 5.94 -13.75
N PHE A 170 -6.68 5.75 -14.58
CA PHE A 170 -6.08 6.82 -15.38
C PHE A 170 -6.04 6.51 -16.88
N LEU A 171 -6.26 5.26 -17.29
CA LEU A 171 -6.07 4.84 -18.67
C LEU A 171 -6.97 5.59 -19.65
N LYS A 172 -8.24 5.75 -19.31
CA LYS A 172 -9.23 6.46 -20.14
C LYS A 172 -8.79 7.89 -20.45
N GLU A 173 -8.36 8.62 -19.42
CA GLU A 173 -7.93 10.01 -19.56
C GLU A 173 -6.58 10.11 -20.28
N SER A 174 -5.67 9.18 -20.02
CA SER A 174 -4.36 9.14 -20.68
C SER A 174 -4.48 8.89 -22.18
N ILE A 175 -5.43 8.04 -22.59
CA ILE A 175 -5.74 7.76 -24.00
C ILE A 175 -6.50 8.92 -24.64
N LYS A 176 -7.46 9.53 -23.94
CA LYS A 176 -8.24 10.65 -24.48
C LYS A 176 -7.39 11.91 -24.68
N THR A 177 -6.47 12.17 -23.76
CA THR A 177 -5.67 13.42 -23.69
C THR A 177 -4.26 13.18 -24.22
N PHE A 178 -4.17 12.42 -25.32
CA PHE A 178 -2.94 11.92 -25.99
C PHE A 178 -2.16 13.03 -26.71
N THR A 179 -1.87 14.09 -25.98
CA THR A 179 -0.99 15.20 -26.36
C THR A 179 0.48 14.76 -26.36
N SER A 180 1.35 15.44 -27.13
CA SER A 180 2.78 15.11 -27.23
C SER A 180 3.47 14.88 -25.86
N LYS A 181 3.19 15.74 -24.87
CA LYS A 181 3.72 15.60 -23.50
C LYS A 181 3.15 14.39 -22.73
N SER A 182 1.91 13.97 -23.00
CA SER A 182 1.31 12.78 -22.38
C SER A 182 1.93 11.49 -22.94
N LYS A 183 2.23 11.47 -24.25
CA LYS A 183 2.89 10.34 -24.91
C LYS A 183 4.24 10.02 -24.27
N ILE A 184 5.04 11.04 -23.96
CA ILE A 184 6.36 10.87 -23.32
C ILE A 184 6.25 10.08 -22.03
N TRP A 185 5.26 10.38 -21.16
CA TRP A 185 5.10 9.66 -19.90
C TRP A 185 4.61 8.22 -20.09
N VAL A 186 3.74 7.96 -21.07
CA VAL A 186 3.31 6.60 -21.41
C VAL A 186 4.47 5.79 -21.99
N PHE A 187 5.24 6.35 -22.92
CA PHE A 187 6.44 5.69 -23.46
C PHE A 187 7.51 5.48 -22.38
N ALA A 188 7.73 6.46 -21.51
CA ALA A 188 8.65 6.31 -20.38
C ALA A 188 8.18 5.19 -19.44
N ALA A 189 6.89 5.10 -19.14
CA ALA A 189 6.34 4.01 -18.35
C ALA A 189 6.59 2.64 -18.99
N LEU A 190 6.25 2.49 -20.28
CA LEU A 190 6.49 1.24 -21.02
C LEU A 190 7.97 0.89 -21.11
N ALA A 191 8.84 1.89 -21.31
CA ALA A 191 10.29 1.70 -21.35
C ALA A 191 10.83 1.25 -19.98
N PHE A 192 10.44 1.90 -18.88
CA PHE A 192 10.88 1.51 -17.54
C PHE A 192 10.42 0.09 -17.17
N GLY A 193 9.13 -0.21 -17.34
CA GLY A 193 8.61 -1.55 -17.08
C GLY A 193 9.20 -2.61 -18.01
N GLY A 194 9.31 -2.29 -19.31
CA GLY A 194 9.86 -3.18 -20.33
C GLY A 194 11.35 -3.47 -20.15
N LEU A 195 12.16 -2.47 -19.80
CA LEU A 195 13.59 -2.67 -19.50
C LEU A 195 13.79 -3.52 -18.25
N TYR A 196 13.00 -3.28 -17.20
CA TYR A 196 13.05 -4.07 -15.98
C TYR A 196 12.71 -5.55 -16.26
N LEU A 197 11.58 -5.80 -16.91
CA LEU A 197 11.13 -7.16 -17.26
C LEU A 197 12.07 -7.82 -18.27
N GLY A 198 12.56 -7.07 -19.25
CA GLY A 198 13.51 -7.55 -20.25
C GLY A 198 14.84 -7.96 -19.62
N ALA A 199 15.38 -7.15 -18.70
CA ALA A 199 16.60 -7.50 -17.96
C ALA A 199 16.39 -8.72 -17.06
N ASN A 200 15.25 -8.81 -16.36
CA ASN A 200 14.89 -9.97 -15.55
C ASN A 200 14.83 -11.25 -16.41
N TYR A 201 14.11 -11.21 -17.53
CA TYR A 201 13.97 -12.34 -18.45
C TYR A 201 15.30 -12.72 -19.09
N TYR A 202 16.11 -11.75 -19.53
CA TYR A 202 17.41 -11.99 -20.14
C TYR A 202 18.36 -12.74 -19.20
N GLN A 203 18.35 -12.41 -17.90
CA GLN A 203 19.25 -13.05 -16.93
C GLN A 203 18.74 -14.38 -16.40
N THR A 204 17.42 -14.57 -16.31
CA THR A 204 16.82 -15.74 -15.63
C THR A 204 16.17 -16.73 -16.61
N GLY A 205 15.89 -16.32 -17.85
CA GLY A 205 15.17 -17.10 -18.85
C GLY A 205 13.65 -17.19 -18.64
N HIS A 206 13.11 -16.55 -17.61
CA HIS A 206 11.68 -16.51 -17.27
C HIS A 206 11.37 -15.23 -16.45
N PHE A 207 10.10 -15.00 -16.08
CA PHE A 207 9.78 -13.89 -15.17
C PHE A 207 9.74 -14.37 -13.73
N VAL A 208 10.55 -13.75 -12.85
CA VAL A 208 10.61 -14.08 -11.43
C VAL A 208 9.78 -13.07 -10.63
N ASN A 209 8.76 -13.54 -9.90
CA ASN A 209 7.84 -12.65 -9.17
C ASN A 209 7.85 -12.75 -7.64
N ASN A 210 8.46 -13.78 -7.06
CA ASN A 210 8.37 -14.04 -5.63
C ASN A 210 9.74 -14.41 -5.05
N ALA A 211 10.00 -13.95 -3.83
CA ALA A 211 11.27 -14.13 -3.12
C ALA A 211 11.23 -15.30 -2.11
N ALA A 212 10.09 -15.98 -1.95
CA ALA A 212 9.86 -16.92 -0.86
C ALA A 212 10.51 -18.32 -1.05
N ILE A 213 11.85 -18.40 -1.00
CA ILE A 213 12.62 -19.64 -1.27
C ILE A 213 12.31 -20.83 -0.36
N ASN A 214 11.97 -20.56 0.90
CA ASN A 214 11.81 -21.62 1.91
C ASN A 214 10.50 -22.42 1.81
N SER A 215 9.65 -22.13 0.83
CA SER A 215 8.41 -22.88 0.60
C SER A 215 8.54 -23.97 -0.47
N TYR A 216 9.75 -24.20 -0.99
CA TYR A 216 9.96 -24.87 -2.28
C TYR A 216 10.30 -26.36 -2.23
N GLN A 217 10.24 -27.04 -1.07
CA GLN A 217 10.62 -28.46 -0.98
C GLN A 217 9.73 -29.33 -0.07
N GLY A 218 8.62 -28.81 0.46
CA GLY A 218 7.72 -29.56 1.34
C GLY A 218 6.51 -30.17 0.63
N ASN A 219 5.95 -31.25 1.18
CA ASN A 219 4.62 -31.74 0.80
C ASN A 219 3.58 -30.62 0.91
N PHE A 220 2.57 -30.64 0.04
CA PHE A 220 1.47 -29.67 0.04
C PHE A 220 0.80 -29.63 1.42
N ASP A 221 1.05 -28.54 2.14
CA ASP A 221 0.33 -28.16 3.35
C ASP A 221 -0.44 -26.87 3.00
N PRO A 222 -1.75 -26.76 3.27
CA PRO A 222 -2.48 -25.48 3.14
C PRO A 222 -1.85 -24.30 3.91
N SER A 223 -0.93 -24.56 4.85
CA SER A 223 -0.10 -23.55 5.52
C SER A 223 1.13 -23.09 4.71
N ASN A 224 1.64 -23.93 3.78
CA ASN A 224 2.82 -23.69 2.95
C ASN A 224 2.47 -23.23 1.52
N THR A 225 3.27 -22.31 0.99
CA THR A 225 3.15 -21.85 -0.40
C THR A 225 3.53 -22.95 -1.39
N PRO A 226 2.89 -23.01 -2.58
CA PRO A 226 3.19 -24.02 -3.59
C PRO A 226 4.58 -23.77 -4.21
N ALA A 227 5.14 -24.81 -4.84
CA ALA A 227 6.41 -24.72 -5.56
C ALA A 227 6.35 -23.66 -6.69
N LEU A 228 7.50 -23.02 -6.98
CA LEU A 228 7.62 -21.90 -7.93
C LEU A 228 7.03 -22.19 -9.32
N ALA A 229 7.11 -23.46 -9.77
CA ALA A 229 6.59 -23.92 -11.06
C ALA A 229 5.07 -23.81 -11.18
N GLU A 230 4.34 -23.85 -10.05
CA GLU A 230 2.88 -23.75 -10.03
C GLU A 230 2.40 -22.32 -9.79
N SER A 231 3.26 -21.39 -9.35
CA SER A 231 2.88 -20.05 -8.86
C SER A 231 2.11 -19.18 -9.88
N PHE A 232 2.20 -19.50 -11.17
CA PHE A 232 1.55 -18.74 -12.24
C PHE A 232 0.57 -19.55 -13.09
N VAL A 233 0.33 -20.81 -12.76
CA VAL A 233 -0.69 -21.59 -13.45
C VAL A 233 -2.04 -21.07 -12.98
N PRO A 234 -2.89 -20.50 -13.86
CA PRO A 234 -4.22 -20.05 -13.46
C PRO A 234 -4.95 -21.19 -12.75
N SER A 235 -5.30 -21.00 -11.48
CA SER A 235 -5.84 -22.07 -10.65
C SER A 235 -6.99 -21.59 -9.79
N ILE A 236 -8.09 -22.34 -9.78
CA ILE A 236 -9.21 -22.09 -8.85
C ILE A 236 -8.79 -22.26 -7.38
N LYS A 237 -7.69 -22.99 -7.12
CA LYS A 237 -7.09 -23.11 -5.79
C LYS A 237 -6.67 -21.75 -5.22
N GLY A 238 -6.34 -20.78 -6.07
CA GLY A 238 -6.01 -19.41 -5.65
C GLY A 238 -7.19 -18.73 -4.97
N PHE A 239 -8.40 -18.80 -5.55
CA PHE A 239 -9.61 -18.25 -4.93
C PHE A 239 -9.94 -18.93 -3.59
N LEU A 240 -9.80 -20.25 -3.51
CA LEU A 240 -9.98 -20.99 -2.26
C LEU A 240 -8.94 -20.59 -1.21
N ARG A 241 -7.69 -20.30 -1.62
CA ARG A 241 -6.64 -19.80 -0.74
C ARG A 241 -6.86 -18.36 -0.29
N VAL A 242 -7.38 -17.48 -1.15
CA VAL A 242 -7.85 -16.15 -0.71
C VAL A 242 -8.91 -16.32 0.37
N GLY A 243 -9.93 -17.14 0.11
CA GLY A 243 -10.99 -17.45 1.08
C GLY A 243 -10.44 -18.00 2.39
N ALA A 244 -9.54 -18.98 2.33
CA ALA A 244 -8.89 -19.56 3.51
C ALA A 244 -8.00 -18.55 4.26
N ASN A 245 -7.25 -17.70 3.56
CA ASN A 245 -6.43 -16.66 4.18
C ASN A 245 -7.27 -15.56 4.83
N LEU A 246 -8.46 -15.25 4.29
CA LEU A 246 -9.47 -14.43 4.96
C LEU A 246 -10.05 -15.11 6.22
N LEU A 247 -9.82 -16.41 6.42
CA LEU A 247 -10.21 -17.17 7.62
C LEU A 247 -9.04 -17.37 8.62
N LEU A 248 -7.81 -17.01 8.26
CA LEU A 248 -6.63 -17.03 9.16
C LEU A 248 -6.44 -15.69 9.88
N HIS A 249 -6.53 -15.70 11.21
CA HIS A 249 -6.62 -14.48 12.04
C HIS A 249 -5.45 -13.50 11.89
N PHE A 250 -4.25 -13.97 11.59
CA PHE A 250 -3.05 -13.14 11.39
C PHE A 250 -2.82 -12.70 9.93
N ARG A 251 -3.52 -13.32 8.97
CA ARG A 251 -3.50 -12.92 7.54
C ARG A 251 -4.75 -12.16 7.14
N LYS A 252 -5.64 -11.91 8.10
CA LYS A 252 -7.04 -11.75 7.81
C LYS A 252 -7.33 -10.51 6.99
N ILE A 253 -6.90 -9.32 7.43
CA ILE A 253 -7.31 -8.08 6.78
C ILE A 253 -6.28 -6.99 7.04
N MET A 254 -5.84 -6.28 6.00
CA MET A 254 -4.88 -5.16 6.13
C MET A 254 -5.49 -3.91 6.77
N ILE A 255 -6.82 -3.85 6.81
CA ILE A 255 -7.65 -2.76 7.33
C ILE A 255 -8.85 -3.35 8.07
N SER A 256 -9.70 -2.53 8.70
CA SER A 256 -10.93 -3.01 9.36
C SER A 256 -11.90 -3.67 8.33
N PRO A 257 -12.47 -4.87 8.58
CA PRO A 257 -13.53 -5.44 7.75
C PRO A 257 -14.73 -4.50 7.58
N LEU A 258 -15.10 -3.73 8.61
CA LEU A 258 -16.16 -2.74 8.51
C LEU A 258 -15.86 -1.71 7.40
N VAL A 259 -14.62 -1.26 7.27
CA VAL A 259 -14.20 -0.34 6.20
C VAL A 259 -14.38 -0.99 4.82
N ILE A 260 -14.09 -2.28 4.68
CA ILE A 260 -14.32 -3.03 3.43
C ILE A 260 -15.80 -3.09 3.09
N ILE A 261 -16.65 -3.41 4.07
CA ILE A 261 -18.11 -3.48 3.89
C ILE A 261 -18.69 -2.11 3.50
N LEU A 262 -18.31 -1.05 4.21
CA LEU A 262 -18.72 0.31 3.90
C LEU A 262 -18.25 0.74 2.51
N GLY A 263 -17.01 0.42 2.14
CA GLY A 263 -16.47 0.69 0.82
C GLY A 263 -17.20 -0.07 -0.29
N ALA A 264 -17.51 -1.35 -0.07
CA ALA A 264 -18.29 -2.15 -1.00
C ALA A 264 -19.71 -1.59 -1.17
N PHE A 265 -20.39 -1.23 -0.09
CA PHE A 265 -21.70 -0.57 -0.17
C PHE A 265 -21.63 0.79 -0.86
N ALA A 266 -20.54 1.54 -0.71
CA ALA A 266 -20.36 2.81 -1.43
C ALA A 266 -20.27 2.57 -2.92
N LEU A 267 -19.43 1.61 -3.34
CA LEU A 267 -19.36 1.24 -4.75
C LEU A 267 -20.67 0.68 -5.28
N LEU A 268 -21.46 -0.07 -4.50
CA LEU A 268 -22.71 -0.63 -4.99
C LEU A 268 -23.83 0.42 -5.08
N LEU A 269 -24.00 1.23 -4.04
CA LEU A 269 -25.19 2.06 -3.85
C LEU A 269 -24.98 3.52 -4.27
N ASP A 270 -23.79 4.09 -4.07
CA ASP A 270 -23.54 5.49 -4.39
C ASP A 270 -23.07 5.65 -5.84
N LYS A 271 -24.01 6.05 -6.70
CA LYS A 271 -23.74 6.31 -8.13
C LYS A 271 -23.03 7.64 -8.38
N SER A 272 -22.91 8.51 -7.38
CA SER A 272 -22.32 9.85 -7.52
C SER A 272 -20.79 9.85 -7.37
N LEU A 273 -20.19 8.75 -6.89
CA LEU A 273 -18.76 8.60 -6.70
C LEU A 273 -17.95 8.92 -7.98
N LYS A 274 -16.95 9.80 -7.83
CA LYS A 274 -15.99 10.13 -8.90
C LYS A 274 -15.24 8.86 -9.32
N VAL A 275 -15.10 8.65 -10.64
CA VAL A 275 -14.39 7.49 -11.23
C VAL A 275 -14.85 6.12 -10.70
N ARG A 276 -16.12 6.00 -10.28
CA ARG A 276 -16.69 4.77 -9.69
C ARG A 276 -16.48 3.53 -10.54
N LYS A 277 -16.71 3.63 -11.85
CA LYS A 277 -16.62 2.48 -12.78
C LYS A 277 -15.18 1.98 -12.84
N GLU A 278 -14.23 2.90 -12.89
CA GLU A 278 -12.81 2.64 -12.92
C GLU A 278 -12.32 2.01 -11.60
N ILE A 279 -12.84 2.47 -10.45
CA ILE A 279 -12.57 1.85 -9.14
C ILE A 279 -13.11 0.41 -9.09
N ILE A 280 -14.34 0.18 -9.57
CA ILE A 280 -14.92 -1.17 -9.63
C ILE A 280 -14.05 -2.09 -10.49
N TRP A 281 -13.61 -1.62 -11.66
CA TRP A 281 -12.71 -2.40 -12.52
C TRP A 281 -11.38 -2.70 -11.84
N ALA A 282 -10.76 -1.74 -11.16
CA ALA A 282 -9.52 -1.97 -10.44
C ALA A 282 -9.69 -2.99 -9.30
N VAL A 283 -10.80 -2.94 -8.57
CA VAL A 283 -11.15 -3.91 -7.52
C VAL A 283 -11.35 -5.31 -8.11
N VAL A 284 -12.14 -5.44 -9.19
CA VAL A 284 -12.39 -6.73 -9.85
C VAL A 284 -11.09 -7.30 -10.42
N LEU A 285 -10.28 -6.50 -11.10
CA LEU A 285 -8.99 -6.94 -11.64
C LEU A 285 -8.04 -7.37 -10.52
N ASN A 286 -8.01 -6.67 -9.38
CA ASN A 286 -7.17 -7.07 -8.26
C ASN A 286 -7.64 -8.40 -7.65
N PHE A 287 -8.95 -8.58 -7.47
CA PHE A 287 -9.52 -9.84 -6.98
C PHE A 287 -9.25 -11.01 -7.94
N VAL A 288 -9.47 -10.83 -9.25
CA VAL A 288 -9.23 -11.86 -10.27
C VAL A 288 -7.74 -12.18 -10.39
N LEU A 289 -6.86 -11.17 -10.38
CA LEU A 289 -5.42 -11.38 -10.42
C LEU A 289 -4.98 -12.19 -9.19
N VAL A 290 -5.32 -11.73 -7.98
CA VAL A 290 -4.89 -12.39 -6.75
C VAL A 290 -5.52 -13.78 -6.61
N GLY A 291 -6.80 -13.94 -6.98
CA GLY A 291 -7.50 -15.22 -6.95
C GLY A 291 -7.07 -16.22 -8.03
N SER A 292 -6.51 -15.75 -9.14
CA SER A 292 -5.99 -16.65 -10.20
C SER A 292 -4.56 -17.14 -9.93
N LEU A 293 -3.82 -16.47 -9.03
CA LEU A 293 -2.50 -16.91 -8.60
C LEU A 293 -2.59 -18.07 -7.61
N THR A 294 -1.79 -19.10 -7.87
CA THR A 294 -1.71 -20.30 -7.03
C THR A 294 -1.16 -19.96 -5.65
N PHE A 295 -0.21 -19.03 -5.55
CA PHE A 295 0.25 -18.43 -4.29
C PHE A 295 -0.55 -17.15 -3.98
N SER A 296 -1.73 -17.30 -3.38
CA SER A 296 -2.59 -16.15 -3.11
C SER A 296 -2.52 -15.71 -1.66
N PHE A 297 -1.92 -14.55 -1.38
CA PHE A 297 -1.94 -13.92 -0.05
C PHE A 297 -2.87 -12.71 -0.02
N SER A 298 -3.57 -12.53 1.08
CA SER A 298 -4.42 -11.35 1.34
C SER A 298 -3.67 -10.03 1.21
N LYS A 299 -2.35 -10.01 1.52
CA LYS A 299 -1.48 -8.82 1.36
C LYS A 299 -1.44 -8.27 -0.07
N TYR A 300 -1.77 -9.07 -1.06
CA TYR A 300 -1.81 -8.67 -2.47
C TYR A 300 -3.12 -7.95 -2.86
N LEU A 301 -4.11 -7.94 -1.97
CA LEU A 301 -5.35 -7.16 -2.10
C LEU A 301 -5.18 -5.70 -1.66
N LEU A 302 -3.95 -5.24 -1.41
CA LEU A 302 -3.67 -3.90 -0.89
C LEU A 302 -4.23 -2.77 -1.78
N PRO A 303 -4.18 -2.84 -3.12
CA PRO A 303 -4.86 -1.89 -3.98
C PRO A 303 -6.37 -1.85 -3.74
N MET A 304 -7.02 -3.01 -3.69
CA MET A 304 -8.46 -3.14 -3.44
C MET A 304 -8.85 -2.60 -2.06
N THR A 305 -8.12 -2.94 -1.00
CA THR A 305 -8.43 -2.44 0.35
C THR A 305 -8.23 -0.93 0.47
N THR A 306 -7.22 -0.37 -0.21
CA THR A 306 -6.99 1.08 -0.23
C THR A 306 -8.13 1.81 -0.94
N LEU A 307 -8.62 1.25 -2.06
CA LEU A 307 -9.77 1.80 -2.77
C LEU A 307 -11.06 1.71 -1.96
N PHE A 308 -11.30 0.61 -1.24
CA PHE A 308 -12.43 0.52 -0.31
C PHE A 308 -12.34 1.52 0.84
N ALA A 309 -11.16 1.69 1.43
CA ALA A 309 -10.94 2.70 2.45
C ALA A 309 -11.27 4.10 1.92
N LEU A 310 -10.83 4.45 0.70
CA LEU A 310 -11.13 5.75 0.09
C LEU A 310 -12.64 5.97 -0.07
N VAL A 311 -13.35 5.04 -0.71
CA VAL A 311 -14.79 5.22 -1.00
C VAL A 311 -15.68 5.07 0.23
N SER A 312 -15.22 4.40 1.29
CA SER A 312 -15.94 4.31 2.57
C SER A 312 -16.10 5.66 3.27
N ILE A 313 -15.25 6.64 2.96
CA ILE A 313 -15.23 7.96 3.61
C ILE A 313 -16.58 8.65 3.48
N GLY A 314 -17.27 8.56 2.34
CA GLY A 314 -18.58 9.18 2.16
C GLY A 314 -19.58 8.75 3.25
N TYR A 315 -19.63 7.47 3.59
CA TYR A 315 -20.46 6.97 4.70
C TYR A 315 -19.96 7.43 6.06
N LEU A 316 -18.65 7.41 6.28
CA LEU A 316 -18.06 7.78 7.58
C LEU A 316 -18.25 9.28 7.89
N LEU A 317 -18.26 10.13 6.87
CA LEU A 317 -18.58 11.55 7.01
C LEU A 317 -20.06 11.76 7.36
N LYS A 318 -20.95 11.05 6.65
CA LYS A 318 -22.39 11.12 6.87
C LYS A 318 -22.81 10.56 8.23
N HIS A 319 -22.20 9.45 8.65
CA HIS A 319 -22.52 8.73 9.87
C HIS A 319 -21.29 8.61 10.77
N ARG A 320 -20.93 9.73 11.40
CA ARG A 320 -19.70 9.89 12.19
C ARG A 320 -19.50 8.81 13.26
N TRP A 321 -20.58 8.32 13.87
CA TRP A 321 -20.53 7.26 14.88
C TRP A 321 -19.97 5.94 14.34
N LEU A 322 -20.07 5.67 13.03
CA LEU A 322 -19.46 4.49 12.40
C LEU A 322 -17.93 4.50 12.55
N MET A 323 -17.30 5.67 12.65
CA MET A 323 -15.85 5.75 12.87
C MET A 323 -15.46 5.14 14.22
N ILE A 324 -16.32 5.25 15.25
CA ILE A 324 -16.07 4.60 16.55
C ILE A 324 -16.03 3.08 16.37
N LEU A 325 -16.95 2.52 15.60
CA LEU A 325 -16.94 1.09 15.27
C LEU A 325 -15.71 0.70 14.45
N VAL A 326 -15.27 1.56 13.52
CA VAL A 326 -14.02 1.35 12.78
C VAL A 326 -12.82 1.30 13.72
N PHE A 327 -12.73 2.18 14.73
CA PHE A 327 -11.66 2.09 15.73
C PHE A 327 -11.68 0.77 16.51
N VAL A 328 -12.86 0.34 16.96
CA VAL A 328 -13.00 -0.94 17.68
C VAL A 328 -12.58 -2.10 16.79
N ASP A 329 -13.07 -2.16 15.56
CA ASP A 329 -12.76 -3.22 14.60
C ASP A 329 -11.27 -3.20 14.19
N SER A 330 -10.69 -2.02 13.96
CA SER A 330 -9.26 -1.86 13.68
C SER A 330 -8.39 -2.32 14.85
N PHE A 331 -8.80 -2.12 16.12
CA PHE A 331 -8.06 -2.66 17.26
C PHE A 331 -7.93 -4.20 17.18
N PHE A 332 -8.98 -4.89 16.74
CA PHE A 332 -8.95 -6.33 16.47
C PHE A 332 -8.16 -6.73 15.20
N VAL A 333 -7.74 -5.77 14.37
CA VAL A 333 -6.76 -5.98 13.31
C VAL A 333 -5.33 -5.81 13.84
N PHE A 334 -5.08 -4.83 14.70
CA PHE A 334 -3.76 -4.61 15.31
C PHE A 334 -3.35 -5.78 16.22
N LEU A 335 -4.25 -6.31 17.06
CA LEU A 335 -3.92 -7.35 18.04
C LEU A 335 -3.35 -8.65 17.41
N PRO A 336 -3.97 -9.26 16.39
CA PRO A 336 -3.39 -10.44 15.73
C PRO A 336 -2.05 -10.16 15.08
N ILE A 337 -1.85 -8.96 14.51
CA ILE A 337 -0.59 -8.58 13.87
C ILE A 337 0.50 -8.36 14.91
N TRP A 338 0.18 -7.81 16.08
CA TRP A 338 1.08 -7.77 17.24
C TRP A 338 1.53 -9.17 17.65
N ASN A 339 0.57 -10.06 17.87
CA ASN A 339 0.84 -11.43 18.33
C ASN A 339 1.67 -12.24 17.33
N TYR A 340 1.56 -11.95 16.03
CA TYR A 340 2.29 -12.71 15.00
C TYR A 340 3.61 -12.05 14.57
N PHE A 341 3.64 -10.73 14.44
CA PHE A 341 4.79 -9.97 13.93
C PHE A 341 5.28 -8.91 14.91
N GLY A 342 4.38 -8.07 15.42
CA GLY A 342 4.74 -6.82 16.11
C GLY A 342 5.59 -6.99 17.36
N HIS A 343 5.37 -8.05 18.15
CA HIS A 343 6.14 -8.31 19.38
C HIS A 343 7.63 -8.58 19.13
N ASN A 344 8.03 -8.87 17.88
CA ASN A 344 9.43 -9.02 17.51
C ASN A 344 10.16 -7.68 17.33
N TYR A 345 9.44 -6.59 17.07
CA TYR A 345 10.03 -5.30 16.69
C TYR A 345 9.78 -4.19 17.71
N TRP A 346 8.69 -4.24 18.47
CA TRP A 346 8.42 -3.27 19.53
C TRP A 346 8.41 -3.98 20.89
N ILE A 347 8.97 -3.32 21.91
CA ILE A 347 9.12 -3.90 23.25
C ILE A 347 7.79 -4.13 23.99
N ASN A 348 6.71 -3.43 23.61
CA ASN A 348 5.38 -3.65 24.16
C ASN A 348 4.26 -3.22 23.21
N LEU A 349 3.05 -3.69 23.49
CA LEU A 349 1.85 -3.44 22.69
C LEU A 349 1.49 -1.95 22.56
N TRP A 350 1.74 -1.14 23.59
CA TRP A 350 1.35 0.27 23.59
C TRP A 350 2.17 1.11 22.62
N LEU A 351 3.47 0.80 22.51
CA LEU A 351 4.34 1.40 21.50
C LEU A 351 3.98 0.93 20.09
N TYR A 352 3.62 -0.35 19.94
CA TYR A 352 3.10 -0.88 18.68
C TYR A 352 1.82 -0.16 18.22
N LEU A 353 0.96 0.25 19.17
CA LEU A 353 -0.30 0.94 18.89
C LEU A 353 -0.15 2.45 18.61
N ILE A 354 1.07 3.02 18.51
CA ILE A 354 1.23 4.46 18.20
C ILE A 354 0.44 4.92 16.96
N PRO A 355 0.41 4.20 15.81
CA PRO A 355 -0.40 4.60 14.66
C PRO A 355 -1.90 4.65 14.99
N PHE A 356 -2.37 3.70 15.80
CA PHE A 356 -3.76 3.66 16.29
C PHE A 356 -4.07 4.86 17.19
N TRP A 357 -3.21 5.17 18.15
CA TRP A 357 -3.38 6.33 19.03
C TRP A 357 -3.32 7.65 18.26
N ALA A 358 -2.42 7.78 17.30
CA ALA A 358 -2.35 8.94 16.42
C ALA A 358 -3.66 9.12 15.64
N ALA A 359 -4.22 8.04 15.09
CA ALA A 359 -5.51 8.06 14.40
C ALA A 359 -6.66 8.50 15.33
N LEU A 360 -6.71 7.97 16.56
CA LEU A 360 -7.73 8.33 17.55
C LEU A 360 -7.62 9.81 17.97
N ILE A 361 -6.41 10.28 18.27
CA ILE A 361 -6.17 11.68 18.65
C ILE A 361 -6.53 12.61 17.49
N LEU A 362 -6.16 12.27 16.25
CA LEU A 362 -6.56 13.04 15.07
C LEU A 362 -8.07 13.12 14.95
N PHE A 363 -8.79 12.00 15.12
CA PHE A 363 -10.24 11.98 15.08
C PHE A 363 -10.86 12.87 16.16
N ILE A 364 -10.37 12.79 17.40
CA ILE A 364 -10.86 13.61 18.52
C ILE A 364 -10.60 15.09 18.26
N ILE A 365 -9.37 15.47 17.88
CA ILE A 365 -9.01 16.86 17.58
C ILE A 365 -9.86 17.41 16.43
N TYR A 366 -10.15 16.58 15.43
CA TYR A 366 -10.87 17.04 14.24
C TYR A 366 -12.38 17.12 14.44
N GLU A 367 -13.00 16.16 15.13
CA GLU A 367 -14.46 16.11 15.35
C GLU A 367 -14.91 16.89 16.60
N TYR A 368 -14.13 16.85 17.67
CA TYR A 368 -14.49 17.42 18.97
C TYR A 368 -13.61 18.61 19.38
N GLY A 369 -12.50 18.83 18.68
CA GLY A 369 -11.65 19.99 18.89
C GLY A 369 -12.26 21.26 18.31
N TYR A 370 -12.14 22.35 19.07
CA TYR A 370 -12.56 23.73 18.71
C TYR A 370 -11.89 24.28 17.43
N LEU A 371 -10.89 23.59 16.86
CA LEU A 371 -10.00 24.10 15.82
C LEU A 371 -10.65 24.29 14.45
N PHE A 372 -11.81 23.66 14.18
CA PHE A 372 -12.50 23.70 12.89
C PHE A 372 -14.02 23.95 12.95
N GLN A 373 -14.62 24.11 14.13
CA GLN A 373 -16.04 24.49 14.25
C GLN A 373 -16.35 25.89 13.67
N ASN A 374 -15.33 26.71 13.37
CA ASN A 374 -15.49 28.09 12.89
C ASN A 374 -15.17 28.32 11.39
N ASN A 375 -14.95 27.29 10.57
CA ASN A 375 -14.65 27.48 9.14
C ASN A 375 -15.73 26.86 8.22
N HIS A 376 -16.88 27.51 8.13
CA HIS A 376 -17.97 27.24 7.17
C HIS A 376 -17.61 27.61 5.71
N ARG A 377 -16.47 27.16 5.17
CA ARG A 377 -16.08 27.48 3.77
C ARG A 377 -16.23 26.35 2.75
N TYR A 378 -16.63 25.15 3.17
CA TYR A 378 -17.02 24.09 2.24
C TYR A 378 -18.25 23.36 2.79
N PRO A 379 -19.28 23.11 1.98
CA PRO A 379 -20.42 22.31 2.42
C PRO A 379 -19.92 20.91 2.82
N ASP A 380 -20.40 20.42 3.97
CA ASP A 380 -20.34 19.00 4.27
C ASP A 380 -21.00 18.27 3.08
N ALA A 381 -20.23 17.38 2.43
CA ALA A 381 -20.60 16.70 1.20
C ALA A 381 -21.85 15.81 1.34
#